data_AF-A0A7S7ZHU2-F1
#
_entry.id   AF-A0A7S7ZHU2-F1
#
_cell.length_a   1.000
_cell.length_b   1.000
_cell.length_c   1.000
_cell.angle_alpha   90.00
_cell.angle_beta   90.00
_cell.angle_gamma   90.00
#
_symmetry.space_group_name_H-M   'P 1'
#
loop_
_entity.id
_entity.type
_entity.pdbx_description
1 polymer ?
#
loop_
_entity_poly.entity_id
_entity_poly.type
_entity_poly.pdbx_seq_one_letter_code
_entity_poly.pdbx_strand_id
1 'polypeptide(L)'
;MNAALFSLALLASPSLVEISDGIPELKVEALCKATTETDKAMGLALAQSFADCMRDETAAQQQLGTLWATTRPAVRNACESEATIVGQSYVDLLTCIQMTDVATATSTTPALRGASKNRNRQ
;
A
#
# COMPACT_ATOMS: atom_id res chain seq x y z
N MET A 1 54.58 18.68 13.69
CA MET A 1 53.12 18.84 13.83
C MET A 1 52.50 17.80 12.90
N ASN A 2 52.09 16.65 13.42
CA ASN A 2 51.61 15.54 12.57
C ASN A 2 50.08 15.61 12.49
N ALA A 3 49.56 15.72 11.26
CA ALA A 3 48.12 15.63 11.01
C ALA A 3 47.74 14.14 10.96
N ALA A 4 46.87 13.72 11.88
CA ALA A 4 46.24 12.39 11.84
C ALA A 4 44.95 12.50 11.02
N LEU A 5 44.89 11.79 9.89
CA LEU A 5 43.69 11.64 9.08
C LEU A 5 42.97 10.36 9.53
N PHE A 6 41.80 10.52 10.17
CA PHE A 6 40.90 9.41 10.48
C PHE A 6 39.95 9.20 9.28
N SER A 7 40.15 8.14 8.51
CA SER A 7 39.22 7.71 7.47
C SER A 7 38.06 6.94 8.09
N LEU A 8 36.85 7.52 8.04
CA LEU A 8 35.60 6.85 8.40
C LEU A 8 35.16 5.95 7.24
N ALA A 9 35.37 4.64 7.36
CA ALA A 9 34.82 3.67 6.44
C ALA A 9 33.34 3.45 6.75
N LEU A 10 32.45 3.96 5.88
CA LEU A 10 31.02 3.74 5.96
C LEU A 10 30.72 2.29 5.52
N LEU A 11 30.51 1.39 6.48
CA LEU A 11 30.02 0.04 6.20
C LEU A 11 28.55 0.12 5.81
N ALA A 12 28.26 0.10 4.51
CA ALA A 12 26.91 -0.12 4.01
C ALA A 12 26.55 -1.60 4.23
N SER A 13 25.87 -1.88 5.34
CA SER A 13 25.25 -3.19 5.57
C SER A 13 24.02 -3.33 4.67
N PRO A 14 23.95 -4.34 3.78
CA PRO A 14 22.71 -4.63 3.08
C PRO A 14 21.69 -5.14 4.10
N SER A 15 20.66 -4.35 4.36
CA SER A 15 19.50 -4.82 5.13
C SER A 15 18.88 -5.99 4.36
N LEU A 16 19.05 -7.20 4.88
CA LEU A 16 18.27 -8.35 4.44
C LEU A 16 16.84 -8.09 4.92
N VAL A 17 16.02 -7.54 4.02
CA VAL A 17 14.57 -7.47 4.24
C VAL A 17 14.08 -8.91 4.17
N GLU A 18 13.68 -9.44 5.32
CA GLU A 18 13.07 -10.76 5.43
C GLU A 18 11.75 -10.72 4.65
N ILE A 19 11.74 -11.36 3.49
CA ILE A 19 10.55 -11.44 2.63
C ILE A 19 9.65 -12.48 3.28
N SER A 20 8.63 -12.02 4.00
CA SER A 20 7.52 -12.89 4.37
C SER A 20 6.79 -13.27 3.08
N ASP A 21 6.91 -14.52 2.65
CA ASP A 21 6.13 -15.04 1.52
C ASP A 21 4.62 -15.13 1.84
N GLY A 22 4.25 -15.04 3.11
CA GLY A 22 2.87 -15.03 3.58
C GLY A 22 2.27 -13.63 3.66
N ILE A 23 0.93 -13.58 3.65
CA ILE A 23 0.16 -12.36 3.90
C ILE A 23 0.58 -11.79 5.26
N PRO A 24 0.89 -10.48 5.36
CA PRO A 24 1.32 -9.88 6.61
C PRO A 24 0.22 -9.93 7.67
N GLU A 25 0.60 -10.14 8.93
CA GLU A 25 -0.34 -10.06 10.04
C GLU A 25 -0.62 -8.59 10.40
N LEU A 26 -1.77 -8.09 9.97
CA LEU A 26 -2.21 -6.72 10.25
C LEU A 26 -3.00 -6.66 11.56
N LYS A 27 -2.80 -5.57 12.33
CA LYS A 27 -3.48 -5.33 13.62
C LYS A 27 -4.90 -4.80 13.44
N VAL A 28 -5.74 -5.57 12.74
CA VAL A 28 -7.09 -5.19 12.32
C VAL A 28 -7.98 -4.78 13.49
N GLU A 29 -7.94 -5.50 14.61
CA GLU A 29 -8.76 -5.12 15.77
C GLU A 29 -8.42 -3.74 16.32
N ALA A 30 -7.14 -3.37 16.33
CA ALA A 30 -6.69 -2.07 16.79
C ALA A 30 -7.12 -0.97 15.81
N LEU A 31 -7.00 -1.23 14.50
CA LEU A 31 -7.52 -0.36 13.45
C LEU A 31 -9.03 -0.13 13.62
N CYS A 32 -9.82 -1.20 13.69
CA CYS A 32 -11.27 -1.12 13.79
C CYS A 32 -11.77 -0.40 15.04
N LYS A 33 -11.08 -0.59 16.18
CA LYS A 33 -11.36 0.17 17.41
C LYS A 33 -11.07 1.66 17.19
N ALA A 34 -9.90 2.00 16.65
CA ALA A 34 -9.51 3.38 16.39
C ALA A 34 -10.46 4.07 15.40
N THR A 35 -10.87 3.40 14.31
CA THR A 35 -11.84 3.93 13.34
C THR A 35 -13.18 4.21 14.00
N THR A 36 -13.70 3.25 14.77
CA THR A 36 -14.98 3.41 15.49
C THR A 36 -14.94 4.58 16.47
N GLU A 37 -13.85 4.74 17.21
CA GLU A 37 -13.66 5.83 18.17
C GLU A 37 -13.52 7.18 17.46
N THR A 38 -12.76 7.23 16.36
CA THR A 38 -12.55 8.43 15.55
C THR A 38 -13.86 8.91 14.92
N ASP A 39 -14.62 8.02 14.30
CA ASP A 39 -15.92 8.36 13.69
C ASP A 39 -16.93 8.90 14.71
N LYS A 40 -16.95 8.29 15.91
CA LYS A 40 -17.77 8.77 17.04
C LYS A 40 -17.32 10.14 17.51
N ALA A 41 -16.02 10.35 17.68
CA ALA A 41 -15.46 11.63 18.10
C ALA A 41 -15.74 12.75 17.08
N MET A 42 -15.78 12.42 15.79
CA MET A 42 -16.12 13.34 14.71
C MET A 42 -17.64 13.53 14.52
N GLY A 43 -18.48 12.77 15.24
CA GLY A 43 -19.93 12.83 15.11
C GLY A 43 -20.44 12.47 13.71
N LEU A 44 -19.76 11.54 13.02
CA LEU A 44 -20.17 11.14 11.68
C LEU A 44 -21.56 10.53 11.69
N ALA A 45 -22.43 10.99 10.78
CA ALA A 45 -23.79 10.46 10.62
C ALA A 45 -23.79 8.98 10.19
N LEU A 46 -22.73 8.55 9.49
CA LEU A 46 -22.51 7.18 9.06
C LEU A 46 -21.20 6.64 9.67
N ALA A 47 -21.12 6.66 10.99
CA ALA A 47 -20.00 6.09 11.72
C ALA A 47 -19.89 4.59 11.44
N GLN A 48 -18.68 4.15 11.12
CA GLN A 48 -18.40 2.76 10.89
C GLN A 48 -18.49 1.98 12.22
N SER A 49 -19.22 0.87 12.23
CA SER A 49 -19.27 0.01 13.42
C SER A 49 -18.04 -0.90 13.47
N PHE A 50 -17.60 -1.27 14.68
CA PHE A 50 -16.52 -2.23 14.87
C PHE A 50 -16.81 -3.56 14.16
N ALA A 51 -18.06 -4.04 14.20
CA ALA A 51 -18.45 -5.30 13.58
C ALA A 51 -18.39 -5.23 12.05
N ASP A 52 -18.82 -4.10 11.47
CA ASP A 52 -18.71 -3.88 10.02
C ASP A 52 -17.24 -3.83 9.59
N CYS A 53 -16.38 -3.18 10.38
CA CYS A 53 -14.94 -3.09 10.11
C CYS A 53 -14.32 -4.48 10.06
N MET A 54 -14.54 -5.26 11.12
CA MET A 54 -13.99 -6.61 11.25
C MET A 54 -14.47 -7.52 10.12
N ARG A 55 -15.73 -7.38 9.69
CA ARG A 55 -16.27 -8.13 8.55
C ARG A 55 -15.52 -7.78 7.27
N ASP A 56 -15.39 -6.49 6.96
CA ASP A 56 -14.80 -6.03 5.70
C ASP A 56 -13.31 -6.41 5.62
N GLU A 57 -12.60 -6.27 6.74
CA GLU A 57 -11.18 -6.65 6.87
C GLU A 57 -10.97 -8.17 6.77
N THR A 58 -11.84 -8.97 7.41
CA THR A 58 -11.78 -10.43 7.30
C THR A 58 -12.07 -10.88 5.87
N ALA A 59 -13.05 -10.28 5.21
CA ALA A 59 -13.38 -10.57 3.82
C ALA A 59 -12.21 -10.21 2.89
N ALA A 60 -11.56 -9.07 3.13
CA ALA A 60 -10.39 -8.67 2.36
C ALA A 60 -9.20 -9.62 2.58
N GLN A 61 -8.94 -10.03 3.82
CA GLN A 61 -7.91 -11.02 4.14
C GLN A 61 -8.14 -12.36 3.42
N GLN A 62 -9.39 -12.83 3.38
CA GLN A 62 -9.75 -14.04 2.64
C GLN A 62 -9.49 -13.89 1.13
N GLN A 63 -9.85 -12.74 0.55
CA GLN A 63 -9.59 -12.46 -0.86
C GLN A 63 -8.10 -12.37 -1.16
N LEU A 64 -7.31 -11.73 -0.30
CA LEU A 64 -5.85 -11.73 -0.39
C LEU A 64 -5.32 -13.17 -0.41
N GLY A 65 -5.86 -14.06 0.43
CA GLY A 65 -5.55 -15.49 0.43
C GLY A 65 -5.64 -16.16 -0.94
N THR A 66 -6.57 -15.72 -1.79
CA THR A 66 -6.78 -16.29 -3.13
C THR A 66 -5.77 -15.82 -4.17
N LEU A 67 -5.28 -14.58 -4.05
CA LEU A 67 -4.45 -13.94 -5.09
C LEU A 67 -2.99 -13.76 -4.69
N TRP A 68 -2.66 -13.80 -3.39
CA TRP A 68 -1.34 -13.47 -2.84
C TRP A 68 -0.18 -14.24 -3.49
N ALA A 69 -0.35 -15.55 -3.69
CA ALA A 69 0.67 -16.40 -4.30
C ALA A 69 0.91 -16.09 -5.79
N THR A 70 -0.09 -15.50 -6.45
CA THR A 70 -0.02 -15.14 -7.88
C THR A 70 0.38 -13.68 -8.10
N THR A 71 0.24 -12.83 -7.08
CA THR A 71 0.69 -11.43 -7.11
C THR A 71 2.21 -11.37 -7.14
N ARG A 72 2.76 -10.55 -8.04
CA ARG A 72 4.22 -10.38 -8.17
C ARG A 72 4.81 -9.86 -6.85
N PRO A 73 5.97 -10.36 -6.39
CA PRO A 73 6.61 -9.91 -5.15
C PRO A 73 6.80 -8.39 -5.06
N ALA A 74 7.19 -7.74 -6.16
CA ALA A 74 7.35 -6.29 -6.21
C ALA A 74 6.05 -5.53 -5.94
N VAL A 75 4.90 -6.06 -6.37
CA VAL A 75 3.58 -5.47 -6.12
C VAL A 75 3.17 -5.69 -4.66
N ARG A 76 3.40 -6.89 -4.12
CA ARG A 76 3.17 -7.17 -2.69
C ARG A 76 3.93 -6.20 -1.79
N ASN A 77 5.23 -6.06 -2.03
CA ASN A 77 6.09 -5.16 -1.24
C ASN A 77 5.66 -3.68 -1.34
N ALA A 78 5.28 -3.23 -2.54
CA ALA A 78 4.82 -1.85 -2.74
C ALA A 78 3.51 -1.61 -1.98
N CYS A 79 2.53 -2.50 -2.14
CA CYS A 79 1.22 -2.37 -1.51
C CYS A 79 1.26 -2.56 0.01
N GLU A 80 2.12 -3.44 0.54
CA GLU A 80 2.35 -3.56 1.98
C GLU A 80 2.91 -2.26 2.57
N SER A 81 3.86 -1.62 1.88
CA SER A 81 4.43 -0.35 2.31
C SER A 81 3.38 0.77 2.32
N GLU A 82 2.45 0.78 1.37
CA GLU A 82 1.36 1.77 1.30
C GLU A 82 0.31 1.54 2.40
N ALA A 83 -0.09 0.28 2.62
CA ALA A 83 -1.05 -0.09 3.66
C ALA A 83 -0.55 0.26 5.08
N THR A 84 0.76 0.48 5.26
CA THR A 84 1.33 0.83 6.58
C THR A 84 1.19 2.32 6.93
N ILE A 85 0.96 3.21 5.95
CA ILE A 85 1.06 4.67 6.16
C ILE A 85 -0.09 5.24 7.00
N VAL A 86 -1.31 4.77 6.79
CA VAL A 86 -2.53 5.34 7.40
C VAL A 86 -3.16 4.43 8.46
N GLY A 87 -2.61 3.22 8.60
CA GLY A 87 -3.15 2.15 9.43
C GLY A 87 -3.21 0.86 8.63
N GLN A 88 -2.64 -0.21 9.17
CA GLN A 88 -2.53 -1.50 8.50
C GLN A 88 -3.92 -2.12 8.24
N SER A 89 -4.43 -2.00 7.01
CA SER A 89 -5.72 -2.53 6.54
C SER A 89 -5.55 -3.57 5.43
N TYR A 90 -6.26 -4.69 5.52
CA TYR A 90 -6.34 -5.67 4.44
C TYR A 90 -7.18 -5.16 3.28
N VAL A 91 -8.18 -4.31 3.55
CA VAL A 91 -8.98 -3.66 2.50
C VAL A 91 -8.09 -2.78 1.63
N ASP A 92 -7.21 -1.98 2.24
CA ASP A 92 -6.28 -1.12 1.50
C ASP A 92 -5.24 -1.96 0.74
N LEU A 93 -4.66 -2.99 1.38
CA LEU A 93 -3.71 -3.89 0.73
C LEU A 93 -4.32 -4.61 -0.49
N LEU A 94 -5.53 -5.14 -0.33
CA LEU A 94 -6.29 -5.77 -1.42
C LEU A 94 -6.54 -4.77 -2.56
N THR A 95 -7.00 -3.57 -2.21
CA THR A 95 -7.33 -2.52 -3.18
C THR A 95 -6.09 -2.11 -3.97
N CYS A 96 -4.95 -1.91 -3.32
CA CYS A 96 -3.70 -1.57 -3.99
C CYS A 96 -3.28 -2.64 -5.02
N ILE A 97 -3.37 -3.93 -4.65
CA ILE A 97 -3.03 -5.02 -5.56
C ILE A 97 -3.97 -5.03 -6.77
N GLN A 98 -5.28 -4.94 -6.53
CA GLN A 98 -6.28 -4.91 -7.59
C GLN A 98 -6.09 -3.72 -8.54
N MET A 99 -5.77 -2.53 -8.00
CA MET A 99 -5.52 -1.34 -8.81
C MET A 99 -4.24 -1.47 -9.66
N THR A 100 -3.19 -2.09 -9.13
CA THR A 100 -1.94 -2.32 -9.86
C THR A 100 -2.13 -3.31 -11.01
N ASP A 101 -2.94 -4.35 -10.79
CA ASP A 101 -3.29 -5.31 -11.83
C ASP A 101 -4.09 -4.66 -12.96
N VAL A 102 -5.07 -3.80 -12.63
CA VAL A 102 -5.83 -3.01 -13.61
C VAL A 102 -4.92 -2.06 -14.39
N ALA A 103 -4.00 -1.35 -13.72
CA ALA A 103 -3.05 -0.46 -14.38
C ALA A 103 -2.15 -1.23 -15.38
N THR A 104 -1.70 -2.43 -15.00
CA THR A 104 -0.93 -3.31 -15.87
C THR A 104 -1.75 -3.71 -17.10
N ALA A 105 -3.02 -4.09 -16.93
CA ALA A 105 -3.91 -4.42 -18.05
C ALA A 105 -4.13 -3.23 -19.01
N THR A 106 -4.22 -2.01 -18.47
CA THR A 106 -4.54 -0.79 -19.23
C THR A 106 -3.33 -0.15 -19.92
N SER A 107 -2.11 -0.47 -19.47
CA SER A 107 -0.85 0.01 -20.06
C SER A 107 -0.58 -0.44 -21.50
N THR A 108 -1.41 -1.35 -22.04
CA THR A 108 -1.40 -1.77 -23.45
C THR A 108 -2.12 -0.76 -24.37
N THR A 109 -2.66 0.34 -23.83
CA THR A 109 -3.36 1.37 -24.63
C THR A 109 -2.35 2.23 -25.40
N PRO A 110 -2.51 2.42 -26.73
CA PRO A 110 -1.63 3.29 -27.51
C PRO A 110 -1.58 4.69 -26.91
N ALA A 111 -0.38 5.28 -26.83
CA ALA A 111 -0.17 6.63 -26.32
C ALA A 111 -1.23 7.60 -26.85
N LEU A 112 -1.98 8.22 -25.95
CA LEU A 112 -2.95 9.25 -26.29
C LEU A 112 -2.18 10.42 -26.93
N ARG A 113 -2.09 10.44 -28.26
CA ARG A 113 -1.55 11.57 -29.02
C ARG A 113 -2.50 12.75 -28.84
N GLY A 114 -2.17 13.62 -27.90
CA GLY A 114 -2.88 14.89 -27.74
C GLY A 114 -2.85 15.67 -29.06
N ALA A 115 -4.03 16.09 -29.53
CA ALA A 115 -4.20 16.93 -30.73
C ALA A 115 -3.76 18.40 -30.51
N SER A 116 -2.69 18.63 -29.74
CA SER A 116 -2.18 19.96 -29.43
C SER A 116 -1.08 20.39 -30.39
N LYS A 117 -1.41 20.46 -31.69
CA LYS A 117 -0.51 21.05 -32.70
C LYS A 117 -1.29 21.81 -33.77
N ASN A 118 -2.07 22.83 -33.38
CA ASN A 118 -2.42 23.91 -34.33
C ASN A 118 -3.05 25.19 -33.73
N ARG A 119 -2.62 25.65 -32.55
CA ARG A 119 -2.98 26.99 -32.06
C ARG A 119 -1.84 27.98 -32.27
N ASN A 120 -1.51 28.26 -33.53
CA ASN A 120 -0.83 29.52 -33.91
C ASN A 120 -0.90 29.73 -35.43
N ARG A 121 -2.07 30.20 -35.90
CA ARG A 121 -2.23 30.90 -37.17
C ARG A 121 -3.42 31.85 -37.03
N GLN A 122 -3.23 33.00 -36.39
CA GLN A 122 -3.86 34.28 -36.70
C GLN A 122 -2.93 35.40 -36.27
#